data_AF-A0A524L4D4-F1
#
_entry.id   AF-A0A524L4D4-F1
#
_cell.length_a   1.000
_cell.length_b   1.000
_cell.length_c   1.000
_cell.angle_alpha   90.00
_cell.angle_beta   90.00
_cell.angle_gamma   90.00
#
_symmetry.space_group_name_H-M   'P 1'
#
loop_
_entity.id
_entity.type
_entity.pdbx_description
1 polymer ?
#
loop_
_entity_poly.entity_id
_entity_poly.type
_entity_poly.pdbx_seq_one_letter_code
_entity_poly.pdbx_strand_id
1 'polypeptide(L)'
;LLDTFHMNIEEVNIEKSIRACGDRIYHFHVADSNRWYPGAGHLNFKSMLKALAETGYKGWISGEFQALPDPITAAEKSLTYLRQIEI
;
A
#
# COMPACT_ATOMS: atom_id res chain seq x y z
N LEU A 1 -7.23 -1.99 10.18
CA LEU A 1 -5.98 -1.55 9.53
C LEU A 1 -5.60 -2.65 8.55
N LEU A 2 -5.34 -2.31 7.29
CA LEU A 2 -4.75 -3.21 6.30
C LEU A 2 -3.31 -2.78 6.02
N ASP A 3 -2.42 -3.74 5.79
CA ASP A 3 -1.00 -3.51 5.56
C ASP A 3 -0.52 -4.34 4.36
N THR A 4 0.03 -3.70 3.33
CA THR A 4 0.37 -4.39 2.08
C THR A 4 1.52 -5.39 2.22
N PHE A 5 2.47 -5.19 3.14
CA PHE A 5 3.55 -6.13 3.37
C PHE A 5 3.03 -7.43 4.02
N HIS A 6 2.15 -7.31 5.02
CA HIS A 6 1.54 -8.47 5.65
C HIS A 6 0.55 -9.17 4.72
N MET A 7 -0.26 -8.41 3.97
CA MET A 7 -1.19 -8.98 3.00
C MET A 7 -0.48 -9.73 1.87
N ASN A 8 0.73 -9.31 1.48
CA ASN A 8 1.57 -10.03 0.50
C ASN A 8 1.91 -11.46 0.95
N ILE A 9 1.97 -11.72 2.25
CA ILE A 9 2.30 -13.03 2.81
C ILE A 9 1.02 -13.86 2.99
N GLU A 10 -0.03 -13.26 3.55
CA GLU A 10 -1.18 -14.00 4.08
C GLU A 10 -2.37 -14.10 3.12
N GLU A 11 -2.56 -13.09 2.25
CA GLU A 11 -3.77 -13.01 1.43
C GLU A 11 -3.56 -13.73 0.09
N VAL A 12 -4.44 -14.68 -0.21
CA VAL A 12 -4.46 -15.36 -1.52
C VAL A 12 -4.71 -14.38 -2.67
N ASN A 13 -5.54 -13.36 -2.42
CA ASN A 13 -5.79 -12.26 -3.35
C ASN A 13 -6.06 -10.96 -2.59
N ILE A 14 -5.06 -10.07 -2.59
CA ILE A 14 -5.07 -8.83 -1.81
C ILE A 14 -6.27 -7.95 -2.15
N GLU A 15 -6.55 -7.74 -3.43
CA GLU A 15 -7.61 -6.82 -3.87
C GLU A 15 -9.02 -7.34 -3.55
N LYS A 16 -9.22 -8.66 -3.58
CA LYS A 16 -10.46 -9.29 -3.12
C LYS A 16 -10.63 -9.08 -1.62
N SER A 17 -9.57 -9.25 -0.84
CA SER A 17 -9.61 -9.04 0.61
C SER A 17 -9.86 -7.57 0.98
N ILE A 18 -9.26 -6.61 0.26
CA ILE A 18 -9.57 -5.17 0.40
C ILE A 18 -11.07 -4.93 0.19
N ARG A 19 -11.63 -5.40 -0.93
CA ARG A 19 -13.07 -5.22 -1.22
C ARG A 19 -13.98 -5.87 -0.18
N ALA A 20 -13.59 -7.04 0.34
CA ALA A 20 -14.35 -7.75 1.36
C ALA A 20 -14.37 -7.02 2.72
N CYS A 21 -13.32 -6.24 3.04
CA CYS A 21 -13.33 -5.38 4.22
C CYS A 21 -14.34 -4.23 4.09
N GLY A 22 -14.46 -3.62 2.91
CA GLY A 22 -15.45 -2.59 2.62
C GLY A 22 -15.26 -1.32 3.47
N ASP A 23 -16.31 -0.92 4.18
CA ASP A 23 -16.35 0.24 5.07
C ASP A 23 -15.62 0.02 6.41
N ARG A 24 -15.20 -1.21 6.72
CA ARG A 24 -14.45 -1.56 7.93
C ARG A 24 -12.96 -1.25 7.83
N ILE A 25 -12.52 -0.57 6.77
CA ILE A 25 -11.13 -0.13 6.59
C ILE A 25 -10.97 1.24 7.24
N TYR A 26 -10.42 1.26 8.45
CA TYR A 26 -10.17 2.49 9.21
C TYR A 26 -8.81 3.13 8.91
N HIS A 27 -7.84 2.34 8.46
CA HIS A 27 -6.50 2.81 8.12
C HIS A 27 -5.81 1.85 7.14
N PHE A 28 -4.84 2.35 6.37
CA PHE A 28 -4.14 1.60 5.34
C PHE A 28 -2.64 1.93 5.35
N HIS A 29 -1.81 0.92 5.60
CA HIS A 29 -0.35 1.00 5.52
C HIS A 29 0.16 0.46 4.19
N VAL A 30 1.20 1.11 3.67
CA VAL A 30 1.91 0.68 2.47
C VAL A 30 3.38 0.43 2.77
N ALA A 31 3.84 -0.72 2.31
CA ALA A 31 5.22 -1.15 2.21
C ALA A 31 5.29 -2.19 1.07
N ASP A 32 6.34 -2.15 0.26
CA ASP A 32 6.48 -3.08 -0.85
C ASP A 32 6.77 -4.51 -0.35
N SER A 33 6.81 -5.50 -1.25
CA SER A 33 6.93 -6.92 -0.91
C SER A 33 8.16 -7.27 -0.07
N ASN A 34 9.24 -6.50 -0.19
CA ASN A 34 10.48 -6.61 0.59
C ASN A 34 10.52 -5.70 1.83
N ARG A 35 9.37 -5.10 2.19
CA ARG A 35 9.18 -4.10 3.25
C ARG A 35 9.94 -2.79 3.06
N TRP A 36 10.39 -2.49 1.84
CA TRP A 36 10.97 -1.19 1.50
C TRP A 36 9.86 -0.26 0.99
N TYR A 37 10.23 0.95 0.59
CA TYR A 37 9.30 1.92 0.04
C TYR A 37 8.55 1.36 -1.20
N PRO A 38 7.27 1.71 -1.40
CA PRO A 38 6.52 1.40 -2.61
C PRO A 38 7.30 1.71 -3.90
N GLY A 39 7.42 0.72 -4.78
CA GLY A 39 8.20 0.78 -6.03
C GLY A 39 9.61 0.17 -5.92
N ALA A 40 10.03 -0.28 -4.74
CA ALA A 40 11.30 -0.99 -4.53
C ALA A 40 11.20 -2.51 -4.61
N GLY A 41 9.98 -3.05 -4.71
CA GLY A 41 9.70 -4.48 -4.78
C GLY A 41 8.87 -4.81 -6.02
N HIS A 42 7.81 -5.59 -5.82
CA HIS A 42 6.99 -6.11 -6.92
C HIS A 42 5.48 -6.06 -6.64
N LEU A 43 5.02 -5.40 -5.57
CA LEU A 43 3.59 -5.26 -5.33
C LEU A 43 2.93 -4.34 -6.35
N ASN A 44 1.74 -4.74 -6.82
CA ASN A 44 0.95 -3.94 -7.76
C ASN A 44 0.09 -2.91 -7.01
N PHE A 45 0.71 -1.81 -6.57
CA PHE A 45 0.00 -0.76 -5.83
C PHE A 45 -1.13 -0.11 -6.63
N LYS A 46 -1.02 -0.01 -7.96
CA LYS A 46 -2.10 0.54 -8.79
C LYS A 46 -3.39 -0.28 -8.63
N SER A 47 -3.27 -1.60 -8.69
CA SER A 47 -4.40 -2.51 -8.51
C SER A 47 -4.97 -2.45 -7.09
N MET A 48 -4.10 -2.50 -6.07
CA MET A 48 -4.51 -2.44 -4.66
C MET A 48 -5.19 -1.12 -4.29
N LEU A 49 -4.64 0.02 -4.72
CA LEU A 49 -5.21 1.34 -4.42
C LEU A 49 -6.51 1.60 -5.19
N LYS A 50 -6.66 1.06 -6.40
CA LYS A 50 -7.95 1.06 -7.10
C LYS A 50 -9.00 0.26 -6.32
N ALA A 51 -8.66 -0.95 -5.86
CA ALA A 51 -9.57 -1.75 -5.03
C ALA A 51 -9.95 -1.05 -3.73
N LEU A 52 -9.01 -0.32 -3.11
CA LEU A 52 -9.25 0.50 -1.93
C LEU A 52 -10.18 1.68 -2.23
N ALA A 53 -9.99 2.38 -3.35
CA ALA A 53 -10.85 3.48 -3.76
C ALA A 53 -12.28 3.01 -4.06
N GLU A 54 -12.44 1.81 -4.64
CA GLU A 54 -13.73 1.16 -4.90
C GLU A 54 -14.53 0.86 -3.62
N THR A 55 -13.87 0.72 -2.45
CA THR A 55 -14.59 0.59 -1.17
C THR A 55 -15.14 1.92 -0.64
N GLY A 56 -14.78 3.04 -1.27
CA GLY A 56 -15.12 4.38 -0.80
C GLY A 56 -14.19 4.92 0.28
N TYR A 57 -13.07 4.27 0.57
CA TYR A 57 -12.09 4.74 1.57
C TYR A 57 -11.59 6.16 1.25
N LYS A 58 -11.65 7.06 2.23
CA LYS A 58 -11.19 8.46 2.14
C LYS A 58 -10.10 8.81 3.17
N GLY A 59 -9.59 7.80 3.88
CA GLY A 59 -8.58 8.00 4.91
C GLY A 59 -7.16 8.11 4.34
N TRP A 60 -6.19 8.15 5.25
CA TRP A 60 -4.78 8.26 4.90
C TRP A 60 -4.20 6.93 4.37
N ILE A 61 -3.27 7.05 3.43
CA ILE A 61 -2.34 5.99 3.04
C ILE A 61 -1.02 6.33 3.72
N SER A 62 -0.58 5.50 4.66
CA SER A 62 0.61 5.76 5.47
C SER A 62 1.75 4.81 5.10
N GLY A 63 2.97 5.31 4.99
CA GLY A 63 4.15 4.47 4.75
C GLY A 63 4.63 3.80 6.04
N GLU A 64 4.65 2.47 6.08
CA GLU A 64 5.23 1.67 7.18
C GLU A 64 6.33 0.74 6.63
N PHE A 65 7.42 1.32 6.15
CA PHE A 65 8.51 0.58 5.52
C PHE A 65 9.88 0.90 6.13
N GLN A 66 10.86 0.05 5.82
CA GLN A 66 12.24 0.22 6.23
C GLN A 66 12.82 1.52 5.67
N ALA A 67 13.62 2.20 6.48
CA ALA A 67 14.35 3.41 6.11
C ALA A 67 15.60 3.10 5.26
N LEU A 68 15.40 2.39 4.15
CA LEU A 68 16.47 1.97 3.24
C LEU A 68 16.35 2.69 1.89
N PRO A 69 17.47 3.23 1.34
CA PRO A 69 18.81 3.25 1.93
C PRO A 69 18.96 4.21 3.12
N ASP A 70 18.07 5.20 3.23
CA ASP A 70 17.99 6.15 4.34
C ASP A 70 16.54 6.65 4.47
N PRO A 71 16.15 7.29 5.60
CA PRO A 71 14.77 7.71 5.83
C PRO A 71 14.23 8.72 4.81
N ILE A 72 15.07 9.66 4.35
CA ILE A 72 14.64 10.73 3.45
C ILE A 72 14.44 10.18 2.05
N THR A 73 15.43 9.45 1.53
CA THR A 73 15.34 8.84 0.20
C THR A 73 14.17 7.85 0.12
N ALA A 74 13.95 7.04 1.16
CA ALA A 74 12.83 6.09 1.18
C ALA A 74 11.47 6.81 1.14
N ALA A 75 11.30 7.88 1.93
CA ALA A 75 10.08 8.68 1.95
C ALA A 75 9.84 9.40 0.61
N GLU A 76 10.87 10.03 0.02
CA GLU A 76 10.77 10.72 -1.26
C GLU A 76 10.41 9.78 -2.41
N LYS A 77 11.05 8.60 -2.46
CA LYS A 77 10.76 7.60 -3.48
C LYS A 77 9.37 7.01 -3.34
N SER A 78 8.95 6.70 -2.11
CA SER A 78 7.57 6.27 -1.83
C SER A 78 6.57 7.30 -2.34
N LEU A 79 6.75 8.57 -1.96
CA LEU A 79 5.83 9.65 -2.34
C LEU A 79 5.78 9.83 -3.86
N THR A 80 6.94 9.80 -4.51
CA THR A 80 7.06 9.92 -5.97
C THR A 80 6.32 8.78 -6.67
N TYR A 81 6.57 7.54 -6.26
CA TYR A 81 5.93 6.36 -6.84
C TYR A 81 4.41 6.38 -6.66
N LEU A 82 3.92 6.64 -5.44
CA LEU A 82 2.48 6.64 -5.15
C LEU A 82 1.74 7.78 -5.86
N ARG A 83 2.35 8.96 -6.03
CA ARG A 83 1.74 10.10 -6.74
C ARG A 83 1.60 9.88 -8.25
N GLN A 84 2.36 8.96 -8.84
CA GLN A 84 2.23 8.59 -10.25
C GLN A 84 1.04 7.67 -10.51
N ILE A 85 0.45 7.09 -9.46
CA ILE A 85 -0.71 6.22 -9.57
C ILE A 85 -1.96 7.08 -9.67
N GLU A 86 -2.51 7.17 -10.87
CA GLU A 86 -3.84 7.71 -11.11
C GLU A 86 -4.91 6.69 -10.68
N ILE A 87 -5.84 7.11 -9.82
CA ILE A 87 -6.91 6.29 -9.22
C ILE A 87 -8.26 6.95 -9.48
#